data_AF-A0AAE1T5F1-F1
#
_entry.id   AF-A0AAE1T5F1-F1
#
_cell.length_a   1.000
_cell.length_b   1.000
_cell.length_c   1.000
_cell.angle_alpha   90.00
_cell.angle_beta   90.00
_cell.angle_gamma   90.00
#
_symmetry.space_group_name_H-M   'P 1'
#
loop_
_entity.id
_entity.type
_entity.pdbx_description
1 polymer ?
#
loop_
_entity_poly.entity_id
_entity_poly.type
_entity_poly.pdbx_seq_one_letter_code
_entity_poly.pdbx_strand_id
1 'polypeptide(L)'
;MDGGCQGGSWGWRKLLRLRSALPYIELKIGDGESFSLWHDPWHSLGPLIQRFPCGPSRTNIPAAATLSTVIVDGAWRWPLITDMECIEIIHVLPTIHNGSDSILWRGGDFSTKVVYDIFRSPGLR
;
A
#
# COMPACT_ATOMS: atom_id res chain seq x y z
N MET A 1 7.01 13.44 44.91
CA MET A 1 8.04 13.48 43.86
C MET A 1 7.36 13.01 42.59
N ASP A 2 6.74 13.94 41.87
CA ASP A 2 6.11 13.66 40.59
C ASP A 2 7.10 13.95 39.46
N GLY A 3 7.31 12.94 38.61
CA GLY A 3 8.16 13.00 37.44
C GLY A 3 7.64 12.07 36.36
N GLY A 4 6.39 12.26 35.95
CA GLY A 4 5.77 11.53 34.83
C GLY A 4 5.94 12.27 33.51
N CYS A 5 6.86 11.81 32.66
CA CYS A 5 7.07 12.33 31.31
C CYS A 5 5.82 12.14 30.41
N GLN A 6 5.01 13.18 30.23
CA GLN A 6 3.90 13.23 29.26
C GLN A 6 4.42 13.53 27.84
N GLY A 7 5.19 12.61 27.25
CA GLY A 7 5.70 12.75 25.87
C GLY A 7 5.00 11.87 24.82
N GLY A 8 4.26 10.84 25.24
CA GLY A 8 3.82 9.78 24.33
C GLY A 8 2.59 10.12 23.47
N SER A 9 1.67 10.98 23.90
CA SER A 9 0.33 11.02 23.29
C SER A 9 0.20 11.90 22.03
N TRP A 10 1.13 12.83 21.78
CA TRP A 10 1.02 13.77 20.67
C TRP A 10 1.41 13.14 19.32
N GLY A 11 2.45 12.30 19.31
CA GLY A 11 2.88 11.56 18.12
C GLY A 11 1.85 10.54 17.65
N TRP A 12 1.32 9.72 18.57
CA TRP A 12 0.32 8.69 18.24
C TRP A 12 -0.98 9.27 17.70
N ARG A 13 -1.47 10.38 18.26
CA ARG A 13 -2.65 11.06 17.70
C ARG A 13 -2.42 11.56 16.28
N LYS A 14 -1.22 12.07 15.98
CA LYS A 14 -0.86 12.52 14.63
C LYS A 14 -0.77 11.34 13.64
N LEU A 15 -0.22 10.21 14.07
CA LEU A 15 -0.15 8.98 13.27
C LEU A 15 -1.55 8.37 13.02
N LEU A 16 -2.41 8.35 14.03
CA LEU A 16 -3.79 7.87 13.90
C LEU A 16 -4.62 8.76 12.97
N ARG A 17 -4.39 10.07 12.99
CA ARG A 17 -4.97 10.98 11.99
C ARG A 17 -4.49 10.60 10.60
N LEU A 18 -3.20 10.39 10.36
CA LEU A 18 -2.72 9.94 9.04
C LEU A 18 -3.39 8.64 8.54
N ARG A 19 -3.81 7.73 9.44
CA ARG A 19 -4.59 6.54 9.02
C ARG A 19 -5.94 6.89 8.38
N SER A 20 -6.62 7.95 8.83
CA SER A 20 -7.88 8.38 8.21
C SER A 20 -7.68 9.00 6.82
N ALA A 21 -6.45 9.33 6.45
CA ALA A 21 -6.10 9.80 5.11
C ALA A 21 -5.83 8.65 4.11
N LEU A 22 -5.59 7.41 4.59
CA LEU A 22 -5.28 6.26 3.73
C LEU A 22 -6.33 5.98 2.63
N PRO A 23 -7.65 6.13 2.87
CA PRO A 23 -8.65 5.95 1.80
C PRO A 23 -8.53 6.95 0.65
N TYR A 24 -7.82 8.06 0.87
CA TYR A 24 -7.59 9.10 -0.13
C TYR A 24 -6.25 8.94 -0.85
N ILE A 25 -5.52 7.85 -0.61
CA ILE A 25 -4.26 7.55 -1.27
C ILE A 25 -4.50 6.45 -2.30
N GLU A 26 -4.02 6.66 -3.52
CA GLU A 26 -4.07 5.69 -4.61
C GLU A 26 -2.65 5.45 -5.14
N LEU A 27 -2.27 4.18 -5.26
CA LEU A 27 -0.98 3.80 -5.82
C LEU A 27 -1.12 3.63 -7.33
N LYS A 28 -0.43 4.47 -8.10
CA LYS A 28 -0.36 4.37 -9.55
C LYS A 28 0.89 3.58 -9.92
N ILE A 29 0.67 2.34 -10.35
CA ILE A 29 1.73 1.40 -10.72
C ILE A 29 2.32 1.79 -12.08
N GLY A 30 3.63 1.92 -12.13
CA GLY A 30 4.41 2.21 -13.32
C GLY A 30 5.43 1.10 -13.60
N ASP A 31 6.72 1.43 -13.53
CA ASP A 31 7.85 0.50 -13.64
C ASP A 31 7.93 -0.52 -12.48
N GLY A 32 7.23 -0.28 -11.38
CA GLY A 32 7.19 -1.18 -10.23
C GLY A 32 8.45 -1.17 -9.38
N GLU A 33 9.38 -0.24 -9.58
CA GLU A 33 10.65 -0.20 -8.84
C GLU A 33 10.50 0.33 -7.41
N SER A 34 9.45 1.11 -7.14
CA SER A 34 9.28 1.80 -5.86
C SER A 34 8.39 1.03 -4.89
N PHE A 35 7.35 0.36 -5.40
CA PHE A 35 6.38 -0.33 -4.56
C PHE A 35 6.78 -1.76 -4.23
N SER A 36 6.68 -2.11 -2.95
CA SER A 36 6.86 -3.47 -2.46
C SER A 36 5.74 -4.38 -2.94
N LEU A 37 6.12 -5.54 -3.49
CA LEU A 37 5.18 -6.56 -3.92
C LEU A 37 4.36 -7.10 -2.75
N TRP A 38 4.97 -7.25 -1.57
CA TRP A 38 4.34 -7.90 -0.42
C TRP A 38 3.72 -6.94 0.59
N HIS A 39 4.32 -5.76 0.77
CA HIS A 39 4.00 -4.89 1.89
C HIS A 39 3.10 -3.70 1.53
N ASP A 40 3.08 -3.27 0.27
CA ASP A 40 2.28 -2.12 -0.16
C ASP A 40 0.86 -2.54 -0.58
N PRO A 41 -0.15 -1.69 -0.33
CA PRO A 41 -1.56 -1.97 -0.65
C PRO A 41 -1.89 -1.69 -2.12
N TRP A 42 -1.07 -2.18 -3.05
CA TRP A 42 -1.27 -1.98 -4.50
C TRP A 42 -2.34 -2.91 -5.08
N HIS A 43 -2.65 -4.02 -4.39
CA HIS A 43 -3.66 -5.00 -4.79
C HIS A 43 -4.99 -4.75 -4.07
N SER A 44 -6.10 -5.14 -4.70
CA SER A 44 -7.45 -5.13 -4.11
C SER A 44 -7.59 -5.97 -2.83
N LEU A 45 -6.64 -6.88 -2.57
CA LEU A 45 -6.60 -7.75 -1.38
C LEU A 45 -5.89 -7.05 -0.22
N GLY A 46 -5.44 -5.80 -0.41
CA GLY A 46 -4.53 -5.10 0.49
C GLY A 46 -3.09 -5.60 0.36
N PRO A 47 -2.24 -5.32 1.37
CA PRO A 47 -0.87 -5.83 1.41
C PRO A 47 -0.85 -7.35 1.38
N LEU A 48 -0.25 -7.93 0.34
CA LEU A 48 -0.28 -9.38 0.12
C LEU A 48 0.30 -10.17 1.30
N ILE A 49 1.29 -9.64 2.01
CA ILE A 49 1.88 -10.31 3.18
C ILE A 49 0.88 -10.51 4.33
N GLN A 50 -0.15 -9.66 4.45
CA GLN A 50 -1.18 -9.79 5.48
C GLN A 50 -2.15 -10.92 5.15
N ARG A 51 -2.44 -11.12 3.86
CA ARG A 51 -3.35 -12.16 3.37
C ARG A 51 -2.66 -13.50 3.16
N PHE A 52 -1.42 -13.48 2.70
CA PHE A 52 -0.58 -14.63 2.38
C PHE A 52 0.76 -14.52 3.14
N PRO A 53 0.80 -14.78 4.46
CA PRO A 53 2.02 -14.65 5.25
C PRO A 53 3.18 -15.54 4.77
N CYS A 54 2.85 -16.71 4.21
CA CYS A 54 3.79 -17.64 3.58
C CYS A 54 3.98 -17.40 2.08
N GLY A 55 3.40 -16.34 1.52
CA GLY A 55 3.45 -16.02 0.09
C GLY A 55 4.89 -15.93 -0.46
N PRO A 56 5.83 -15.23 0.21
CA PRO A 56 7.21 -15.15 -0.25
C PRO A 56 7.89 -16.51 -0.45
N SER A 57 7.72 -17.44 0.50
CA SER A 57 8.32 -18.77 0.40
C SER A 57 7.61 -19.66 -0.60
N ARG A 58 6.28 -19.57 -0.70
CA ARG A 58 5.46 -20.42 -1.60
C ARG A 58 5.55 -20.02 -3.08
N THR A 59 5.79 -18.74 -3.35
CA THR A 59 5.99 -18.21 -4.72
C THR A 59 7.47 -18.12 -5.09
N ASN A 60 8.37 -18.36 -4.14
CA ASN A 60 9.81 -18.15 -4.29
C ASN A 60 10.18 -16.71 -4.71
N ILE A 61 9.40 -15.72 -4.24
CA ILE A 61 9.65 -14.30 -4.46
C ILE A 61 10.06 -13.69 -3.10
N PRO A 62 11.22 -13.04 -2.97
CA PRO A 62 11.68 -12.48 -1.70
C PRO A 62 10.66 -11.53 -1.06
N ALA A 63 10.57 -11.51 0.27
CA ALA A 63 9.66 -10.60 0.98
C ALA A 63 9.97 -9.11 0.71
N ALA A 64 11.24 -8.79 0.47
CA ALA A 64 11.70 -7.45 0.11
C ALA A 64 11.54 -7.12 -1.38
N ALA A 65 10.96 -8.01 -2.18
CA ALA A 65 10.76 -7.79 -3.61
C ALA A 65 9.83 -6.59 -3.89
N THR A 66 10.13 -5.89 -4.97
CA THR A 66 9.31 -4.83 -5.55
C THR A 66 8.45 -5.38 -6.67
N LEU A 67 7.47 -4.59 -7.13
CA LEU A 67 6.60 -4.95 -8.24
C LEU A 67 7.36 -5.23 -9.54
N SER A 68 8.52 -4.61 -9.76
CA SER A 68 9.41 -4.88 -10.90
C SER A 68 9.89 -6.33 -10.99
N THR A 69 9.76 -7.12 -9.92
CA THR A 69 10.04 -8.57 -9.96
C THR A 69 9.00 -9.34 -10.80
N VAL A 70 7.78 -8.82 -10.92
CA VAL A 70 6.66 -9.45 -11.65
C VAL A 70 6.08 -8.52 -12.72
N ILE A 71 6.72 -7.39 -12.99
CA ILE A 71 6.38 -6.47 -14.09
C ILE A 71 7.55 -6.47 -15.06
N VAL A 72 7.31 -6.90 -16.29
CA VAL A 72 8.32 -6.93 -17.34
C VAL A 72 7.70 -6.40 -18.62
N ASP A 73 8.37 -5.42 -19.24
CA ASP A 73 7.91 -4.72 -20.45
C ASP A 73 6.49 -4.14 -20.31
N GLY A 74 6.17 -3.57 -19.14
CA GLY A 74 4.86 -2.97 -18.86
C GLY A 74 3.71 -3.98 -18.70
N ALA A 75 4.03 -5.27 -18.53
CA ALA A 75 3.04 -6.33 -18.35
C ALA A 75 3.33 -7.19 -17.12
N TRP A 76 2.28 -7.70 -16.49
CA TRP A 76 2.38 -8.66 -15.41
C TRP A 76 2.95 -9.99 -15.92
N ARG A 77 4.09 -10.39 -15.38
CA ARG A 77 4.77 -11.67 -15.64
C ARG A 77 5.06 -12.37 -14.33
N TRP A 78 4.03 -12.98 -13.76
CA TRP A 78 4.17 -13.80 -12.56
C TRP A 78 4.89 -15.12 -12.88
N PRO A 79 5.76 -15.61 -11.99
CA PRO A 79 6.22 -17.00 -12.07
C PRO A 79 5.02 -17.94 -11.95
N LEU A 80 5.19 -19.20 -12.35
CA LEU A 80 4.16 -20.21 -12.16
C LEU A 80 3.83 -20.35 -10.67
N ILE A 81 2.62 -19.92 -10.28
CA ILE A 81 2.10 -20.10 -8.92
C ILE A 81 1.37 -21.44 -8.89
N THR A 82 1.97 -22.43 -8.24
CA THR A 82 1.37 -23.75 -8.04
C THR A 82 0.58 -23.87 -6.74
N ASP A 83 0.78 -22.93 -5.82
CA ASP A 83 0.10 -22.89 -4.54
C ASP A 83 -1.31 -22.32 -4.71
N MET A 84 -2.31 -23.14 -4.40
CA MET A 84 -3.73 -22.78 -4.58
C MET A 84 -4.18 -21.61 -3.70
N GLU A 85 -3.52 -21.33 -2.58
CA GLU A 85 -3.84 -20.15 -1.77
C GLU A 85 -3.33 -18.88 -2.45
N CYS A 86 -2.15 -18.93 -3.08
CA CYS A 86 -1.53 -17.77 -3.72
C CYS A 86 -2.10 -17.47 -5.13
N ILE A 87 -2.85 -18.39 -5.74
CA ILE A 87 -3.40 -18.20 -7.11
C ILE A 87 -4.38 -17.03 -7.18
N GLU A 88 -5.01 -16.66 -6.06
CA GLU A 88 -5.93 -15.53 -5.98
C GLU A 88 -5.25 -14.19 -6.34
N ILE A 89 -3.94 -14.07 -6.10
CA ILE A 89 -3.13 -12.87 -6.39
C ILE A 89 -3.19 -12.50 -7.88
N ILE A 90 -3.29 -13.50 -8.77
CA ILE A 90 -3.22 -13.24 -10.22
C ILE A 90 -4.60 -13.14 -10.88
N HIS A 91 -5.70 -13.29 -10.13
CA HIS A 91 -7.05 -13.21 -10.68
C HIS A 91 -7.49 -11.79 -11.04
N VAL A 92 -7.05 -10.78 -10.28
CA VAL A 92 -7.45 -9.38 -10.48
C VAL A 92 -6.25 -8.47 -10.29
N LEU A 93 -5.49 -8.28 -11.36
CA LEU A 93 -4.32 -7.40 -11.37
C LEU A 93 -4.71 -5.99 -11.85
N PRO A 94 -4.23 -4.94 -11.17
CA PRO A 94 -4.49 -3.56 -11.58
C PRO A 94 -3.76 -3.20 -12.88
N THR A 95 -4.22 -2.14 -13.53
CA THR A 95 -3.60 -1.59 -14.75
C THR A 95 -2.20 -1.08 -14.44
N ILE A 96 -1.24 -1.40 -15.31
CA ILE A 96 0.10 -0.82 -15.30
C ILE A 96 0.08 0.43 -16.19
N HIS A 97 0.62 1.54 -15.69
CA HIS A 97 0.72 2.79 -16.42
C HIS A 97 2.13 3.00 -16.97
N ASN A 98 2.25 3.87 -17.98
CA ASN A 98 3.57 4.25 -18.49
C ASN A 98 4.29 5.20 -17.52
N GLY A 99 5.61 5.06 -17.41
CA GLY A 99 6.47 5.84 -16.52
C GLY A 99 6.68 5.18 -15.16
N SER A 100 7.19 5.94 -14.19
CA SER A 100 7.52 5.43 -12.85
C SER A 100 6.33 5.38 -11.90
N ASP A 101 6.47 4.53 -10.89
CA ASP A 101 5.55 4.44 -9.76
C ASP A 101 5.27 5.82 -9.15
N SER A 102 4.01 6.08 -8.80
CA SER A 102 3.61 7.35 -8.16
C SER A 102 2.44 7.18 -7.21
N ILE A 103 2.41 8.03 -6.18
CA ILE A 103 1.33 8.08 -5.20
C ILE A 103 0.41 9.25 -5.56
N LEU A 104 -0.85 8.94 -5.81
CA LEU A 104 -1.88 9.90 -6.15
C LEU A 104 -2.79 10.16 -4.94
N TRP A 105 -3.33 11.37 -4.89
CA TRP A 105 -4.37 11.71 -3.93
C TRP A 105 -5.75 11.65 -4.62
N ARG A 106 -6.66 10.89 -4.02
CA ARG A 106 -8.01 10.71 -4.52
C ARG A 106 -8.78 12.03 -4.37
N GLY A 107 -9.20 12.60 -5.50
CA GLY A 107 -9.92 13.87 -5.54
C GLY A 107 -9.10 15.08 -5.98
N GLY A 108 -7.87 14.87 -6.48
CA GLY A 108 -7.03 15.92 -7.06
C GLY A 108 -5.80 16.21 -6.21
N ASP A 109 -5.25 17.41 -6.35
CA ASP A 109 -3.95 17.75 -5.75
C ASP A 109 -3.97 17.71 -4.22
N PHE A 110 -2.88 17.20 -3.66
CA PHE A 110 -2.61 17.29 -2.24
C PHE A 110 -2.53 18.77 -1.83
N SER A 111 -3.40 19.20 -0.92
CA SER A 111 -3.26 20.49 -0.25
C SER A 111 -3.43 20.36 1.25
N THR A 112 -2.76 21.23 1.99
CA THR A 112 -2.94 21.34 3.45
C THR A 112 -4.39 21.57 3.83
N LYS A 113 -5.19 22.21 2.96
CA LYS A 113 -6.63 22.41 3.11
C LYS A 113 -7.42 21.11 3.03
N VAL A 114 -7.20 20.28 2.00
CA VAL A 114 -7.89 18.99 1.85
C VAL A 114 -7.60 18.06 3.03
N VAL A 115 -6.34 18.00 3.46
CA VAL A 115 -5.92 17.24 4.64
C VAL A 115 -6.58 17.78 5.92
N TYR A 116 -6.64 19.10 6.06
CA TYR A 116 -7.28 19.76 7.20
C TYR A 116 -8.77 19.44 7.26
N ASP A 117 -9.47 19.48 6.12
CA ASP A 117 -10.91 19.19 6.02
C ASP A 117 -11.20 17.72 6.35
N ILE A 118 -10.38 16.77 5.85
CA ILE A 118 -10.49 15.35 6.24
C ILE A 118 -10.33 15.15 7.74
N PHE A 119 -9.36 15.83 8.36
CA PHE A 119 -9.16 15.69 9.81
C PHE A 119 -10.13 16.49 10.68
N ARG A 120 -10.91 17.39 10.09
CA ARG A 120 -11.89 18.22 10.81
C ARG A 120 -13.32 17.73 10.61
N SER A 121 -13.56 16.87 9.63
CA SER A 121 -14.83 16.20 9.37
C SER A 121 -15.28 15.41 10.61
N PRO A 122 -16.34 15.84 11.33
CA PRO A 122 -16.86 15.10 12.47
C PRO A 122 -17.74 13.96 11.94
N GLY A 123 -17.21 12.74 11.95
CA GLY A 123 -17.98 11.50 11.90
C GLY A 123 -18.52 11.07 10.53
N LEU A 124 -17.95 10.00 9.96
CA LEU A 124 -18.80 8.94 9.41
C LEU A 124 -19.01 7.93 10.53
N ARG A 125 -20.26 7.87 11.01
CA ARG A 125 -20.80 6.76 11.82
C ARG A 125 -21.07 5.57 10.91
#